data_AF-A0A1I4K968-F1
#
_entry.id   AF-A0A1I4K968-F1
#
_cell.length_a   1.000
_cell.length_b   1.000
_cell.length_c   1.000
_cell.angle_alpha   90.00
_cell.angle_beta   90.00
_cell.angle_gamma   90.00
#
_symmetry.space_group_name_H-M   'P 1'
#
loop_
_entity.id
_entity.type
_entity.pdbx_description
1 polymer ?
#
loop_
_entity_poly.entity_id
_entity_poly.type
_entity_poly.pdbx_seq_one_letter_code
_entity_poly.pdbx_strand_id
1 'polypeptide(L)'
;MNWWIIAGIAVLIVLLLTKGIPLNLVKGSGQVVMKVTVGILFLFFFNLFGASFGLHIPINVFTAIMVGMLGIPGIACLTAISVFVI
;
A
#
# COMPACT_ATOMS: atom_id res chain seq x y z
N MET A 1 -2.45 1.01 25.16
CA MET A 1 -2.96 1.33 23.81
C MET A 1 -4.14 0.41 23.54
N ASN A 2 -5.36 0.91 23.45
CA ASN A 2 -6.52 0.03 23.32
C ASN A 2 -6.52 -0.54 21.90
N TRP A 3 -6.39 -1.86 21.77
CA TRP A 3 -6.27 -2.61 20.51
C TRP A 3 -7.32 -2.21 19.45
N TRP A 4 -8.52 -1.90 19.91
CA TRP A 4 -9.65 -1.43 19.10
C TRP A 4 -9.38 -0.12 18.33
N ILE A 5 -8.57 0.78 18.88
CA ILE A 5 -8.23 2.07 18.26
C ILE A 5 -7.29 1.84 17.07
N ILE A 6 -6.32 0.94 17.22
CA ILE A 6 -5.37 0.57 16.16
C ILE A 6 -6.12 -0.11 15.01
N ALA A 7 -7.01 -1.06 15.34
CA ALA A 7 -7.85 -1.74 14.35
C ALA A 7 -8.78 -0.77 13.61
N GLY A 8 -9.40 0.18 14.32
CA GLY A 8 -10.27 1.20 13.72
C GLY A 8 -9.52 2.12 12.75
N ILE A 9 -8.31 2.54 13.09
CA ILE A 9 -7.47 3.39 12.22
C ILE A 9 -7.02 2.60 10.98
N ALA A 10 -6.63 1.33 11.14
CA ALA A 10 -6.24 0.47 10.01
C ALA A 10 -7.40 0.29 9.02
N VAL A 11 -8.60 0.00 9.52
CA VAL A 11 -9.81 -0.14 8.68
C VAL A 11 -10.16 1.18 7.99
N LEU A 12 -10.07 2.32 8.69
CA LEU A 12 -10.35 3.63 8.13
C LEU A 12 -9.38 4.00 6.99
N ILE A 13 -8.10 3.67 7.15
CA ILE A 13 -7.06 3.89 6.13
C ILE A 13 -7.29 2.98 4.93
N VAL A 14 -7.64 1.70 5.13
CA VAL A 14 -8.03 0.79 4.04
C VAL A 14 -9.28 1.31 3.29
N LEU A 15 -10.26 1.86 4.00
CA LEU A 15 -11.47 2.47 3.42
C LEU A 15 -11.16 3.73 2.59
N LEU A 16 -10.30 4.60 3.11
CA LEU A 16 -9.84 5.80 2.39
C LEU A 16 -9.05 5.45 1.13
N LEU A 17 -8.24 4.40 1.19
CA LEU A 17 -7.41 3.94 0.08
C LEU A 17 -8.21 3.17 -0.99
N THR A 18 -9.21 2.37 -0.61
CA THR A 18 -10.05 1.60 -1.55
C THR A 18 -11.00 2.48 -2.34
N LYS A 19 -11.50 3.58 -1.76
CA LYS A 19 -12.36 4.52 -2.50
C LYS A 19 -11.61 5.20 -3.65
N GLY A 20 -10.27 5.25 -3.57
CA GLY A 20 -9.39 5.73 -4.62
C GLY A 20 -9.55 7.23 -4.90
N ILE A 21 -8.46 7.90 -5.23
CA ILE A 21 -8.54 9.27 -5.78
C ILE A 21 -9.21 9.15 -7.16
N PRO A 22 -10.25 9.95 -7.48
CA PRO A 22 -10.93 9.87 -8.78
C PRO A 22 -9.91 10.11 -9.91
N LEU A 23 -9.47 9.02 -10.55
CA LEU A 23 -8.44 9.01 -11.60
C LEU A 23 -8.86 9.80 -12.85
N ASN A 24 -10.14 10.17 -12.94
CA ASN A 24 -10.72 10.95 -14.01
C ASN A 24 -10.18 12.40 -14.08
N LEU A 25 -9.48 12.88 -13.04
CA LEU A 25 -8.87 14.20 -12.99
C LEU A 25 -7.45 14.27 -13.58
N VAL A 26 -6.77 13.14 -13.80
CA VAL A 26 -5.36 13.13 -14.21
C VAL A 26 -5.20 12.38 -15.53
N LYS A 27 -4.93 13.12 -16.62
CA LYS A 27 -4.77 12.57 -17.97
C LYS A 27 -3.29 12.47 -18.36
N GLY A 28 -2.91 11.39 -19.05
CA GLY A 28 -1.55 11.20 -19.58
C GLY A 28 -0.53 10.71 -18.55
N SER A 29 0.71 11.21 -18.63
CA SER A 29 1.84 10.77 -17.79
C SER A 29 1.63 10.99 -16.28
N GLY A 30 0.81 11.97 -15.90
CA GLY A 30 0.44 12.21 -14.51
C GLY A 30 -0.30 11.03 -13.87
N GLN A 31 -1.01 10.21 -14.66
CA GLN A 31 -1.73 9.04 -14.15
C GLN A 31 -0.75 7.96 -13.64
N VAL A 32 0.39 7.81 -14.30
CA VAL A 32 1.44 6.86 -13.89
C VAL A 32 2.06 7.33 -12.58
N VAL A 33 2.45 8.61 -12.50
CA VAL A 33 3.03 9.20 -11.28
C VAL A 33 2.06 9.08 -10.11
N MET A 34 0.77 9.34 -10.33
CA MET A 34 -0.27 9.15 -9.32
C MET A 34 -0.38 7.71 -8.86
N LYS A 35 -0.41 6.73 -9.78
CA LYS A 35 -0.46 5.30 -9.42
C LYS A 35 0.75 4.88 -8.60
N VAL A 36 1.95 5.29 -8.99
CA VAL A 36 3.18 5.01 -8.23
C VAL A 36 3.11 5.65 -6.85
N THR A 37 2.67 6.91 -6.76
CA THR A 37 2.52 7.63 -5.48
C THR A 37 1.54 6.90 -4.55
N VAL A 38 0.39 6.46 -5.08
CA VAL A 38 -0.57 5.65 -4.34
C VAL A 38 0.05 4.33 -3.89
N GLY A 39 0.87 3.70 -4.73
CA GLY A 39 1.62 2.49 -4.38
C GLY A 39 2.61 2.68 -3.24
N ILE A 40 3.36 3.79 -3.26
CA ILE A 40 4.28 4.19 -2.16
C ILE A 40 3.50 4.37 -0.87
N LEU A 41 2.37 5.09 -0.90
CA LEU A 41 1.54 5.32 0.28
C LEU A 41 0.99 4.02 0.84
N PHE A 42 0.51 3.12 -0.02
CA PHE A 42 0.04 1.79 0.39
C PHE A 42 1.13 0.97 1.07
N LEU A 43 2.33 0.90 0.48
CA LEU A 43 3.48 0.20 1.07
C LEU A 43 3.91 0.82 2.40
N PHE A 44 3.89 2.14 2.50
CA PHE A 44 4.25 2.85 3.72
C PHE A 44 3.29 2.53 4.86
N PHE A 45 1.98 2.59 4.63
CA PHE A 45 0.99 2.20 5.64
C PHE A 45 1.10 0.71 5.98
N PHE A 46 1.27 -0.14 4.97
CA PHE A 46 1.43 -1.57 5.18
C PHE A 46 2.64 -1.88 6.08
N ASN A 47 3.78 -1.24 5.84
CA ASN A 47 4.97 -1.38 6.70
C ASN A 47 4.79 -0.77 8.09
N LEU A 48 4.04 0.34 8.23
CA LEU A 48 3.73 0.92 9.53
C LEU A 48 2.97 -0.07 10.43
N PHE A 49 2.00 -0.79 9.87
CA PHE A 49 1.27 -1.84 10.58
C PHE A 49 2.12 -3.11 10.72
N GLY A 50 2.80 -3.50 9.64
CA GLY A 50 3.67 -4.67 9.55
C GLY A 50 4.88 -4.63 10.48
N ALA A 51 5.37 -3.44 10.86
CA ALA A 51 6.48 -3.25 11.77
C ALA A 51 6.24 -3.92 13.14
N SER A 52 4.99 -3.96 13.60
CA SER A 52 4.62 -4.66 14.85
C SER A 52 4.74 -6.19 14.73
N PHE A 53 4.67 -6.72 13.50
CA PHE A 53 4.82 -8.13 13.17
C PHE A 53 6.22 -8.46 12.63
N GLY A 54 7.16 -7.50 12.64
CA GLY A 54 8.51 -7.66 12.07
C GLY A 54 8.53 -7.70 10.54
N LEU A 55 7.42 -7.37 9.87
CA LEU A 55 7.28 -7.46 8.43
C LEU A 55 7.49 -6.08 7.80
N HIS A 56 8.54 -5.97 6.98
CA HIS A 56 8.93 -4.73 6.32
C HIS A 56 9.29 -5.03 4.85
N ILE A 57 8.47 -4.53 3.92
CA ILE A 57 8.71 -4.63 2.48
C ILE A 57 9.54 -3.42 2.04
N PRO A 58 10.68 -3.58 1.35
CA PRO A 58 11.47 -2.45 0.88
C PRO A 58 10.66 -1.54 -0.05
N ILE A 59 10.62 -0.24 0.26
CA ILE A 59 9.91 0.77 -0.52
C ILE A 59 10.87 1.31 -1.60
N ASN A 60 10.73 0.83 -2.83
CA ASN A 60 11.48 1.31 -3.98
C ASN A 60 10.53 1.54 -5.16
N VAL A 61 11.04 2.11 -6.25
CA VAL A 61 10.22 2.41 -7.45
C VAL A 61 9.55 1.15 -8.00
N PHE A 62 10.22 0.00 -7.97
CA PHE A 62 9.68 -1.25 -8.48
C PHE A 62 8.51 -1.79 -7.63
N THR A 63 8.67 -1.84 -6.31
CA THR A 63 7.62 -2.29 -5.39
C THR A 63 6.44 -1.31 -5.41
N ALA A 64 6.71 0.00 -5.48
CA ALA A 64 5.70 1.03 -5.62
C ALA A 64 4.92 0.95 -6.93
N ILE A 65 5.56 0.62 -8.05
CA ILE A 65 4.86 0.39 -9.32
C ILE A 65 3.99 -0.86 -9.22
N MET A 66 4.52 -1.97 -8.69
CA MET A 66 3.77 -3.21 -8.54
C MET A 66 2.52 -3.01 -7.67
N VAL A 67 2.67 -2.38 -6.49
CA VAL A 67 1.55 -2.06 -5.61
C VAL A 67 0.65 -0.96 -6.18
N GLY A 68 1.21 0.04 -6.86
CA GLY A 68 0.43 1.13 -7.45
C GLY A 68 -0.41 0.70 -8.65
N MET A 69 0.05 -0.31 -9.40
CA MET A 69 -0.67 -0.87 -10.55
C MET A 69 -1.65 -1.97 -10.15
N LEU A 70 -1.26 -2.88 -9.25
CA LEU A 70 -2.12 -4.00 -8.83
C LEU A 70 -2.99 -3.64 -7.61
N GLY A 71 -2.57 -2.70 -6.76
CA GLY A 71 -3.25 -2.38 -5.50
C GLY A 71 -3.06 -3.47 -4.45
N ILE A 72 -4.17 -3.90 -3.84
CA ILE A 72 -4.22 -4.96 -2.82
C ILE A 72 -3.54 -6.26 -3.27
N PRO A 73 -3.81 -6.84 -4.47
CA PRO A 73 -3.12 -8.04 -4.91
C PRO A 73 -1.60 -7.85 -5.08
N GLY A 74 -1.13 -6.62 -5.38
CA GLY A 74 0.29 -6.31 -5.44
C GLY A 74 0.97 -6.42 -4.09
N ILE A 75 0.32 -5.90 -3.04
CA ILE A 75 0.81 -6.00 -1.65
C ILE A 75 0.82 -7.46 -1.23
N ALA A 76 -0.27 -8.20 -1.49
CA ALA A 76 -0.37 -9.62 -1.14
C ALA A 76 0.77 -10.46 -1.75
N CYS A 77 1.08 -10.26 -3.02
CA CYS A 77 2.23 -10.91 -3.67
C CYS A 77 3.57 -10.52 -3.03
N LEU A 78 3.81 -9.23 -2.80
CA LEU A 78 5.05 -8.76 -2.19
C LEU A 78 5.22 -9.30 -0.76
N THR A 79 4.15 -9.31 0.04
CA THR A 79 4.16 -9.94 1.37
C THR A 79 4.45 -11.43 1.29
N ALA A 80 3.86 -12.15 0.34
CA ALA A 80 4.10 -13.58 0.20
C ALA A 80 5.59 -13.84 -0.12
N ILE A 81 6.18 -13.06 -1.03
CA ILE A 81 7.61 -13.16 -1.34
C ILE A 81 8.45 -12.85 -0.08
N SER A 82 8.12 -11.78 0.65
CA SER A 82 8.86 -11.38 1.85
C SER A 82 8.69 -12.33 3.05
N VAL A 83 7.69 -13.20 3.07
CA VAL A 83 7.43 -14.14 4.18
C VAL A 83 7.88 -15.56 3.85
N PHE A 84 7.74 -15.99 2.59
CA PHE A 84 8.00 -17.37 2.19
C PHE A 84 9.35 -17.57 1.49
N VAL A 85 9.89 -16.55 0.83
CA VAL A 85 11.12 -16.67 0.03
C VAL A 85 12.32 -16.06 0.74
N ILE A 86 12.11 -14.93 1.41
CA ILE A 86 13.13 -14.19 2.19
C ILE A 86 12.97 -14.55 3.66
#